data_AF-A0A645IZC1-F1
#
_entry.id   AF-A0A645IZC1-F1
#
_cell.length_a   1.000
_cell.length_b   1.000
_cell.length_c   1.000
_cell.angle_alpha   90.00
_cell.angle_beta   90.00
_cell.angle_gamma   90.00
#
_symmetry.space_group_name_H-M   'P 1'
#
loop_
_entity.id
_entity.type
_entity.pdbx_description
1 polymer ?
#
loop_
_entity_poly.entity_id
_entity_poly.type
_entity_poly.pdbx_seq_one_letter_code
_entity_poly.pdbx_strand_id
1 'polypeptide(L)'
;MGNIFASYCIKGDLKPSTMKSGIEYMTFLADWYPKNSGGKGVGFFQIGGGIAGDFPICVVPMLYQDLEMHDIPFWSYFCQISDSTTSYGSYSGAVPNEKITWGKLDINTPKYIVESDATICAPLMFQYILENS
;
A
#
# COMPACT_ATOMS: atom_id res chain seq x y z
N MET A 1 -1.85 -4.69 -20.87
CA MET A 1 -3.33 -4.89 -20.82
C MET A 1 -4.11 -3.57 -20.93
N GLY A 2 -3.70 -2.49 -20.24
CA GLY A 2 -4.39 -1.18 -20.30
C GLY A 2 -4.58 -0.62 -21.72
N ASN A 3 -3.53 -0.62 -22.56
CA ASN A 3 -3.64 -0.11 -23.95
C ASN A 3 -4.65 -0.88 -24.80
N ILE A 4 -4.71 -2.21 -24.62
CA ILE A 4 -5.65 -3.07 -25.35
C ILE A 4 -7.08 -2.72 -24.92
N PHE A 5 -7.34 -2.68 -23.61
CA PHE A 5 -8.66 -2.32 -23.09
C PHE A 5 -9.09 -0.91 -23.52
N ALA A 6 -8.20 0.08 -23.42
CA ALA A 6 -8.45 1.44 -23.90
C ALA A 6 -8.80 1.47 -25.39
N SER A 7 -8.15 0.65 -26.22
CA SER A 7 -8.47 0.56 -27.64
C SER A 7 -9.91 0.08 -27.91
N TYR A 8 -10.41 -0.88 -27.12
CA TYR A 8 -11.80 -1.35 -27.20
C TYR A 8 -12.79 -0.31 -26.66
N CYS A 9 -12.42 0.45 -25.63
CA CYS A 9 -13.20 1.60 -25.18
C CYS A 9 -13.32 2.68 -26.26
N ILE A 10 -12.22 2.98 -26.97
CA ILE A 10 -12.22 3.96 -28.08
C ILE A 10 -13.07 3.47 -29.25
N LYS A 11 -13.05 2.16 -29.55
CA LYS A 11 -13.89 1.55 -30.58
C LYS A 11 -15.39 1.51 -30.20
N GLY A 12 -15.73 1.74 -28.93
CA GLY A 12 -17.09 1.64 -28.41
C GLY A 12 -17.52 0.22 -28.06
N ASP A 13 -16.62 -0.76 -28.16
CA ASP A 13 -16.90 -2.17 -27.85
C ASP A 13 -16.98 -2.44 -26.35
N LEU A 14 -16.26 -1.64 -25.55
CA LEU A 14 -16.24 -1.70 -24.09
C LEU A 14 -16.47 -0.30 -23.50
N LYS A 15 -16.83 -0.25 -22.22
CA LYS A 15 -16.90 1.00 -21.45
C LYS A 15 -15.75 1.05 -20.46
N PRO A 16 -15.16 2.23 -20.17
CA PRO A 16 -14.14 2.33 -19.12
C PRO A 16 -14.61 1.77 -17.76
N SER A 17 -15.90 1.91 -17.44
CA SER A 17 -16.51 1.37 -16.23
C SER A 17 -16.67 -0.16 -16.20
N THR A 18 -16.28 -0.88 -17.26
CA THR A 18 -16.24 -2.35 -17.25
C THR A 18 -15.18 -2.89 -16.28
N MET A 19 -14.19 -2.09 -15.90
CA MET A 19 -13.25 -2.39 -14.83
C MET A 19 -13.47 -1.46 -13.63
N LYS A 20 -13.25 -1.99 -12.42
CA LYS A 20 -13.25 -1.17 -11.21
C LYS A 20 -12.13 -0.13 -11.28
N SER A 21 -12.47 1.10 -10.90
CA SER A 21 -11.55 2.22 -10.76
C SER A 21 -10.70 2.11 -9.49
N GLY A 22 -9.65 2.95 -9.40
CA GLY A 22 -8.89 3.09 -8.16
C GLY A 22 -9.77 3.49 -6.98
N ILE A 23 -10.77 4.35 -7.18
CA ILE A 23 -11.68 4.77 -6.10
C ILE A 23 -12.53 3.59 -5.60
N GLU A 24 -13.03 2.75 -6.50
CA GLU A 24 -13.74 1.52 -6.11
C GLU A 24 -12.82 0.54 -5.35
N TYR A 25 -11.53 0.52 -5.68
CA TYR A 25 -10.55 -0.24 -4.90
C TYR A 25 -10.30 0.36 -3.51
N MET A 26 -10.16 1.69 -3.40
CA MET A 26 -10.00 2.37 -2.11
C MET A 26 -11.21 2.16 -1.20
N THR A 27 -12.42 2.31 -1.72
CA THR A 27 -13.66 2.09 -0.96
C THR A 27 -13.79 0.64 -0.51
N PHE A 28 -13.41 -0.32 -1.36
CA PHE A 28 -13.31 -1.73 -0.96
C PHE A 28 -12.31 -1.92 0.18
N LEU A 29 -11.11 -1.35 0.07
CA LEU A 29 -10.08 -1.48 1.10
C LEU A 29 -10.49 -0.79 2.41
N ALA A 30 -11.18 0.35 2.33
CA ALA A 30 -11.71 1.10 3.47
C ALA A 30 -12.79 0.33 4.24
N ASP A 31 -13.61 -0.47 3.54
CA ASP A 31 -14.56 -1.39 4.18
C ASP A 31 -13.86 -2.63 4.76
N TRP A 32 -12.88 -3.16 4.04
CA TRP A 32 -12.15 -4.36 4.46
C TRP A 32 -11.26 -4.10 5.68
N TYR A 33 -10.55 -2.98 5.73
CA TYR A 33 -9.50 -2.72 6.71
C TYR A 33 -10.00 -2.77 8.17
N PRO A 34 -11.05 -2.01 8.58
CA PRO A 34 -11.54 -2.03 9.96
C PRO A 34 -11.99 -3.42 10.43
N LYS A 35 -12.49 -4.25 9.50
CA LYS A 35 -12.98 -5.60 9.80
C LYS A 35 -11.85 -6.60 10.04
N ASN A 36 -10.63 -6.29 9.61
CA ASN A 36 -9.49 -7.20 9.63
C ASN A 36 -8.31 -6.66 10.44
N SER A 37 -8.30 -5.38 10.82
CA SER A 37 -7.23 -4.73 11.56
C SER A 37 -7.34 -4.84 13.10
N GLY A 38 -8.33 -5.58 13.60
CA GLY A 38 -8.39 -5.94 15.02
C GLY A 38 -7.32 -6.95 15.46
N GLY A 39 -7.18 -7.15 16.77
CA GLY A 39 -6.28 -8.16 17.34
C GLY A 39 -4.80 -7.86 17.07
N LYS A 40 -4.11 -8.72 16.31
CA LYS A 40 -2.68 -8.54 15.96
C LYS A 40 -2.44 -7.40 14.95
N GLY A 41 -3.50 -6.83 14.38
CA GLY A 41 -3.43 -5.81 13.34
C GLY A 41 -3.06 -6.34 11.97
N VAL A 42 -2.99 -5.44 10.99
CA VAL A 42 -2.60 -5.75 9.60
C VAL A 42 -1.26 -5.06 9.29
N GLY A 43 -0.33 -5.84 8.73
CA GLY A 43 0.94 -5.33 8.21
C GLY A 43 0.86 -4.94 6.74
N PHE A 44 1.61 -3.90 6.36
CA PHE A 44 1.75 -3.45 4.99
C PHE A 44 3.13 -3.84 4.43
N PHE A 45 3.15 -4.81 3.51
CA PHE A 45 4.38 -5.26 2.84
C PHE A 45 4.36 -4.78 1.39
N GLN A 46 5.26 -3.86 1.06
CA GLN A 46 5.33 -3.20 -0.23
C GLN A 46 6.54 -3.70 -1.03
N ILE A 47 6.31 -4.03 -2.30
CA ILE A 47 7.38 -4.35 -3.25
C ILE A 47 7.38 -3.26 -4.32
N GLY A 48 8.49 -2.54 -4.43
CA GLY A 48 8.64 -1.36 -5.26
C GLY A 48 7.99 -0.12 -4.66
N GLY A 49 7.47 0.75 -5.54
CA GLY A 49 6.90 2.05 -5.21
C GLY A 49 5.70 2.40 -6.07
N GLY A 50 5.43 3.70 -6.17
CA GLY A 50 4.37 4.27 -6.97
C GLY A 50 2.97 4.01 -6.42
N ILE A 51 1.98 4.15 -7.30
CA ILE A 51 0.56 4.09 -6.93
C ILE A 51 0.16 2.77 -6.26
N ALA A 52 0.86 1.67 -6.56
CA ALA A 52 0.60 0.35 -6.00
C ALA A 52 0.88 0.26 -4.49
N GLY A 53 1.84 1.04 -3.97
CA GLY A 53 2.11 1.14 -2.54
C GLY A 53 1.47 2.36 -1.90
N ASP A 54 1.55 3.50 -2.59
CA ASP A 54 1.17 4.80 -2.05
C ASP A 54 -0.33 4.96 -1.88
N PHE A 55 -1.13 4.42 -2.80
CA PHE A 55 -2.57 4.56 -2.72
C PHE A 55 -3.18 3.66 -1.64
N PRO A 56 -2.84 2.36 -1.53
CA PRO A 56 -3.44 1.49 -0.52
C PRO A 56 -3.02 1.83 0.92
N ILE A 57 -1.78 2.27 1.16
CA ILE A 57 -1.33 2.62 2.51
C ILE A 57 -2.09 3.82 3.09
N CYS A 58 -2.62 4.67 2.21
CA CYS A 58 -3.43 5.84 2.58
C CYS A 58 -4.85 5.50 3.04
N VAL A 59 -5.26 4.22 3.05
CA VAL A 59 -6.57 3.84 3.61
C VAL A 59 -6.71 4.28 5.07
N VAL A 60 -5.68 4.07 5.89
CA VAL A 60 -5.69 4.41 7.31
C VAL A 60 -5.81 5.92 7.55
N PRO A 61 -4.95 6.79 6.98
CA PRO A 61 -5.10 8.23 7.18
C PRO A 61 -6.40 8.76 6.58
N MET A 62 -6.91 8.21 5.47
CA MET A 62 -8.23 8.59 4.94
C MET A 62 -9.36 8.23 5.91
N LEU A 63 -9.36 7.01 6.47
CA LEU A 63 -10.34 6.60 7.49
C LEU A 63 -10.25 7.50 8.73
N TYR A 64 -9.04 7.81 9.20
CA TYR A 64 -8.82 8.57 10.43
C TYR A 64 -9.09 10.08 10.28
N GLN A 65 -8.59 10.70 9.21
CA GLN A 65 -8.59 12.16 9.00
C GLN A 65 -9.80 12.62 8.19
N ASP A 66 -10.13 11.93 7.09
CA ASP A 66 -11.19 12.36 6.17
C ASP A 66 -12.56 11.82 6.60
N LEU A 67 -12.62 10.60 7.15
CA LEU A 67 -13.85 9.99 7.69
C LEU A 67 -13.97 10.11 9.21
N GLU A 68 -13.00 10.77 9.87
CA GLU A 68 -13.01 11.04 11.33
C GLU A 68 -13.17 9.78 12.21
N MET A 69 -12.75 8.61 11.70
CA MET A 69 -12.81 7.35 12.45
C MET A 69 -11.60 7.22 13.38
N HIS A 70 -11.63 7.96 14.50
CA HIS A 70 -10.47 8.09 15.39
C HIS A 70 -10.03 6.81 16.11
N ASP A 71 -10.91 5.80 16.18
CA ASP A 71 -10.60 4.50 16.78
C ASP A 71 -9.96 3.50 15.79
N ILE A 72 -9.72 3.91 14.53
CA ILE A 72 -9.13 3.02 13.55
C ILE A 72 -7.65 2.72 13.91
N PRO A 73 -7.24 1.45 13.99
CA PRO A 73 -5.86 1.12 14.30
C PRO A 73 -4.95 1.51 13.13
N PHE A 74 -3.72 1.95 13.44
CA PHE A 74 -2.67 2.14 12.44
C PHE A 74 -2.18 0.77 11.91
N TRP A 75 -1.48 0.78 10.77
CA TRP A 75 -0.82 -0.43 10.26
C TRP A 75 0.15 -0.98 11.32
N SER A 76 0.07 -2.27 11.62
CA SER A 76 0.84 -2.88 12.72
C SER A 76 2.27 -3.24 12.33
N TYR A 77 2.60 -3.18 11.04
CA TYR A 77 3.91 -3.45 10.48
C TYR A 77 4.06 -2.74 9.14
N PHE A 78 5.27 -2.28 8.82
CA PHE A 78 5.61 -1.79 7.49
C PHE A 78 6.93 -2.40 7.00
N CYS A 79 6.94 -2.92 5.78
CA CYS A 79 8.19 -3.21 5.08
C CYS A 79 8.08 -2.81 3.63
N GLN A 80 9.15 -2.22 3.09
CA GLN A 80 9.24 -1.88 1.69
C GLN A 80 10.56 -2.41 1.13
N ILE A 81 10.48 -3.16 0.02
CA ILE A 81 11.64 -3.43 -0.82
C ILE A 81 11.60 -2.45 -1.98
N SER A 82 12.62 -1.61 -2.14
CA SER A 82 12.70 -0.65 -3.23
C SER A 82 14.15 -0.39 -3.62
N ASP A 83 14.43 -0.17 -4.89
CA ASP A 83 15.74 0.27 -5.40
C ASP A 83 15.88 1.79 -5.45
N SER A 84 14.80 2.53 -5.15
CA SER A 84 14.80 3.98 -5.07
C SER A 84 15.57 4.47 -3.84
N THR A 85 16.61 5.27 -4.04
CA THR A 85 17.24 6.02 -2.95
C THR A 85 16.29 7.11 -2.46
N THR A 86 16.31 7.42 -1.15
CA THR A 86 15.63 8.58 -0.56
C THR A 86 16.19 9.88 -1.12
N SER A 87 15.85 10.25 -2.35
CA SER A 87 16.22 11.54 -2.91
C SER A 87 15.01 12.18 -3.59
N TYR A 88 14.74 13.44 -3.20
CA TYR A 88 13.75 14.36 -3.77
C TYR A 88 12.27 14.16 -3.40
N GLY A 89 11.95 13.83 -2.14
CA GLY A 89 10.58 13.98 -1.63
C GLY A 89 9.52 13.17 -2.39
N SER A 90 9.92 12.03 -2.98
CA SER A 90 8.97 11.14 -3.63
C SER A 90 8.13 10.43 -2.56
N TYR A 91 6.82 10.37 -2.79
CA TYR A 91 5.87 9.74 -1.86
C TYR A 91 6.24 8.28 -1.55
N SER A 92 6.77 7.59 -2.56
CA SER A 92 7.19 6.19 -2.50
C SER A 92 8.53 5.97 -1.80
N GLY A 93 9.38 6.99 -1.71
CA GLY A 93 10.67 6.97 -1.00
C GLY A 93 10.66 7.75 0.32
N ALA A 94 9.48 8.17 0.79
CA ALA A 94 9.34 8.93 2.02
C ALA A 94 9.93 8.16 3.22
N VAL A 95 10.83 8.81 3.95
CA VAL A 95 11.49 8.23 5.12
C VAL A 95 10.45 7.80 6.17
N PRO A 96 10.73 6.75 6.98
CA PRO A 96 9.73 6.20 7.90
C PRO A 96 9.10 7.22 8.87
N ASN A 97 9.83 8.28 9.24
CA ASN A 97 9.31 9.37 10.09
C ASN A 97 8.22 10.20 9.41
N GLU A 98 8.27 10.37 8.09
CA GLU A 98 7.23 11.07 7.33
C GLU A 98 5.93 10.25 7.30
N LYS A 99 6.01 8.92 7.32
CA LYS A 99 4.82 8.06 7.39
C LYS A 99 4.12 8.13 8.76
N ILE A 100 4.84 8.46 9.83
CA ILE A 100 4.28 8.68 11.17
C ILE A 100 3.52 10.01 11.23
N THR A 101 4.11 11.10 10.74
CA THR A 101 3.45 12.42 10.78
C THR A 101 2.16 12.45 9.97
N TRP A 102 2.03 11.57 8.97
CA TRP A 102 0.83 11.45 8.15
C TRP A 102 -0.21 10.49 8.75
N GLY A 103 0.02 9.92 9.93
CA GLY A 103 -0.91 8.99 10.59
C GLY A 103 -1.03 7.64 9.90
N LYS A 104 -0.03 7.21 9.12
CA LYS A 104 -0.01 5.87 8.52
C LYS A 104 0.48 4.82 9.52
N LEU A 105 1.50 5.17 10.30
CA LEU A 105 2.19 4.28 11.24
C LEU A 105 2.25 4.93 12.62
N ASP A 106 2.15 4.12 13.67
CA ASP A 106 2.49 4.56 15.02
C ASP A 106 4.02 4.75 15.16
N ILE A 107 4.45 5.58 16.10
CA ILE A 107 5.88 5.77 16.42
C ILE A 107 6.58 4.44 16.74
N ASN A 108 5.86 3.51 17.40
CA ASN A 108 6.36 2.21 17.80
C ASN A 108 6.15 1.11 16.75
N THR A 109 5.50 1.41 15.62
CA THR A 109 5.27 0.42 14.57
C THR A 109 6.61 -0.06 14.00
N PRO A 110 6.88 -1.39 13.98
CA PRO A 110 8.04 -1.96 13.32
C PRO A 110 8.02 -1.63 11.83
N LYS A 111 9.09 -0.99 11.35
CA LYS A 111 9.17 -0.45 10.00
C LYS A 111 10.56 -0.64 9.41
N TYR A 112 10.62 -1.23 8.21
CA TYR A 112 11.87 -1.61 7.56
C TYR A 112 11.85 -1.20 6.09
N ILE A 113 12.98 -0.71 5.58
CA ILE A 113 13.18 -0.43 4.17
C ILE A 113 14.39 -1.26 3.72
N VAL A 114 14.19 -2.07 2.69
CA VAL A 114 15.22 -2.87 2.05
C VAL A 114 15.57 -2.20 0.73
N GLU A 115 16.70 -1.51 0.71
CA GLU A 115 17.21 -0.81 -0.47
C GLU A 115 17.89 -1.82 -1.41
N SER A 116 17.09 -2.53 -2.22
CA SER A 116 17.57 -3.54 -3.15
C SER A 116 16.53 -3.89 -4.21
N ASP A 117 16.96 -4.65 -5.23
CA ASP A 117 16.07 -5.18 -6.25
C ASP A 117 15.13 -6.24 -5.64
N ALA A 118 13.83 -6.04 -5.87
CA ALA A 118 12.78 -6.94 -5.41
C ALA A 118 12.96 -8.39 -5.88
N THR A 119 13.51 -8.60 -7.08
CA THR A 119 13.75 -9.93 -7.65
C THR A 119 14.80 -10.73 -6.89
N ILE A 120 15.66 -10.06 -6.11
CA ILE A 120 16.65 -10.69 -5.24
C ILE A 120 16.06 -10.90 -3.85
N CYS A 121 15.55 -9.83 -3.23
CA CYS A 121 15.17 -9.86 -1.82
C CYS A 121 13.82 -10.55 -1.56
N ALA A 122 12.80 -10.32 -2.39
CA ALA A 122 11.46 -10.83 -2.12
C ALA A 122 11.40 -12.37 -2.07
N PRO A 123 12.00 -13.12 -3.02
CA PRO A 123 12.00 -14.58 -2.96
C PRO A 123 12.70 -15.12 -1.70
N LEU A 124 13.85 -14.55 -1.31
CA LEU A 124 14.59 -14.98 -0.12
C LEU A 124 13.82 -14.70 1.17
N MET A 125 13.22 -13.52 1.29
CA MET A 125 12.39 -13.16 2.44
C MET A 125 11.14 -14.03 2.53
N PHE A 126 10.42 -14.21 1.43
CA PHE A 126 9.21 -15.02 1.42
C PHE A 126 9.51 -16.49 1.69
N GLN A 127 10.58 -17.03 1.13
CA GLN A 127 11.03 -18.38 1.47
C GLN A 127 11.29 -18.50 2.98
N TYR A 128 12.13 -17.63 3.53
CA TYR A 128 12.48 -17.71 4.95
C TYR A 128 11.27 -17.51 5.88
N ILE A 129 10.42 -16.53 5.59
CA ILE A 129 9.25 -16.22 6.42
C ILE A 129 8.21 -17.33 6.33
N LEU A 130 7.84 -17.77 5.12
CA LEU A 130 6.74 -18.71 4.93
C LEU A 130 7.12 -20.16 5.27
N GLU A 131 8.40 -20.54 5.18
CA GLU A 131 8.87 -21.87 5.61
C GLU A 131 9.06 -21.98 7.13
N ASN A 132 9.25 -20.85 7.82
CA ASN A 132 9.46 -20.81 9.28
C ASN A 132 8.27 -20.23 10.07
N SER A 133 7.13 -20.03 9.41
CA SER A 133 5.88 -19.51 10.01
C SER A 133 4.90 -20.58 10.45
#